data_AF-X5U0Y8-F1
#
_entry.id   AF-X5U0Y8-F1
#
_cell.length_a   1.000
_cell.length_b   1.000
_cell.length_c   1.000
_cell.angle_alpha   90.00
_cell.angle_beta   90.00
_cell.angle_gamma   90.00
#
_symmetry.space_group_name_H-M   'P 1'
#
loop_
_entity.id
_entity.type
_entity.pdbx_description
1 polymer ?
#
loop_
_entity_poly.entity_id
_entity_poly.type
_entity_poly.pdbx_seq_one_letter_code
_entity_poly.pdbx_strand_id
1 'polypeptide(L)'
;MGQFVLGSGNLDVRDLRLIQQAMALPSMKGQMAQSAPLQPSFHKGKGKGHNPAPAQPAQNPQFGTEFLSLLPHAVQAKLLTTDCNLWCTLNEDGLVVSSSDLFLKHGVRVPGEWHMLGVLDAMPSAKGDEDPNQVFAEAQSAIPGEGFGSIFTIVTQGMGGLIDGIVPFTRLLLGRRDSEYGITPLLIFRKIS
;
A
#
# COMPACT_ATOMS: atom_id res chain seq x y z
N MET A 1 -13.01 13.67 15.31
CA MET A 1 -12.81 12.22 15.46
C MET A 1 -13.84 11.68 16.42
N GLY A 2 -14.43 10.51 16.18
CA GLY A 2 -15.32 9.87 17.15
C GLY A 2 -16.80 9.75 16.76
N GLN A 3 -17.16 9.98 15.50
CA GLN A 3 -18.55 9.78 15.06
C GLN A 3 -18.78 8.32 14.70
N PHE A 4 -19.89 7.73 15.15
CA PHE A 4 -20.33 6.43 14.67
C PHE A 4 -20.88 6.58 13.26
N VAL A 5 -20.39 5.76 12.35
CA VAL A 5 -20.83 5.73 10.96
C VAL A 5 -21.19 4.30 10.58
N LEU A 6 -22.26 4.17 9.79
CA LEU A 6 -22.70 2.91 9.20
C LEU A 6 -22.59 3.04 7.69
N GLY A 7 -21.70 2.26 7.08
CA GLY A 7 -21.58 2.13 5.63
C GLY A 7 -22.16 0.81 5.14
N SER A 8 -22.71 0.80 3.93
CA SER A 8 -23.23 -0.38 3.25
C SER A 8 -22.66 -0.47 1.85
N GLY A 9 -22.22 -1.66 1.42
CA GLY A 9 -21.68 -1.84 0.08
C GLY A 9 -20.90 -3.13 -0.13
N ASN A 10 -19.99 -3.11 -1.10
CA ASN A 10 -19.14 -4.26 -1.42
C ASN A 10 -17.90 -4.26 -0.51
N LEU A 11 -17.52 -5.43 0.01
CA LEU A 11 -16.36 -5.57 0.88
C LEU A 11 -15.19 -6.19 0.12
N ASP A 12 -14.07 -5.46 0.05
CA ASP A 12 -12.79 -5.97 -0.41
C ASP A 12 -11.88 -6.21 0.81
N VAL A 13 -11.29 -7.39 0.92
CA VAL A 13 -10.35 -7.78 1.99
C VAL A 13 -9.01 -8.19 1.37
N ARG A 14 -7.91 -7.66 1.91
CA ARG A 14 -6.54 -7.92 1.45
C ARG A 14 -5.66 -8.29 2.60
N ASP A 15 -4.94 -9.40 2.48
CA ASP A 15 -3.97 -9.83 3.48
C ASP A 15 -2.54 -9.68 2.92
N LEU A 16 -1.79 -8.77 3.51
CA LEU A 16 -0.40 -8.51 3.13
C LEU A 16 0.53 -9.66 3.50
N ARG A 17 0.16 -10.50 4.49
CA ARG A 17 0.94 -11.67 4.89
C ARG A 17 1.10 -12.64 3.73
N LEU A 18 0.06 -12.79 2.89
CA LEU A 18 0.12 -13.67 1.73
C LEU A 18 1.18 -13.20 0.72
N ILE A 19 1.26 -11.89 0.48
CA ILE A 19 2.26 -11.30 -0.43
C ILE A 19 3.66 -11.39 0.18
N GLN A 20 3.82 -11.08 1.47
CA GLN A 20 5.10 -11.20 2.17
C GLN A 20 5.62 -12.65 2.16
N GLN A 21 4.76 -13.64 2.41
CA GLN A 21 5.11 -15.06 2.35
C GLN A 21 5.50 -15.47 0.93
N ALA A 22 4.78 -15.01 -0.09
CA ALA A 22 5.12 -15.29 -1.49
C ALA A 22 6.50 -14.71 -1.87
N MET A 23 6.79 -13.47 -1.49
CA MET A 23 8.09 -12.83 -1.74
C MET A 23 9.23 -13.42 -0.90
N ALA A 24 8.93 -14.06 0.23
CA ALA A 24 9.93 -14.74 1.04
C ALA A 24 10.45 -16.04 0.38
N LEU A 25 9.74 -16.59 -0.61
CA LEU A 25 10.12 -17.82 -1.29
C LEU A 25 11.44 -17.66 -2.08
N PRO A 26 12.39 -18.61 -1.95
CA PRO A 26 13.69 -18.53 -2.64
C PRO A 26 13.58 -18.40 -4.16
N SER A 27 12.59 -19.05 -4.77
CA SER A 27 12.31 -18.98 -6.20
C SER A 27 11.88 -17.59 -6.67
N MET A 28 11.07 -16.88 -5.87
CA MET A 28 10.65 -15.52 -6.16
C MET A 28 11.79 -14.51 -5.94
N LYS A 29 12.60 -14.69 -4.88
CA LYS A 29 13.79 -13.86 -4.65
C LYS A 29 14.79 -13.96 -5.81
N GLY A 30 15.00 -15.16 -6.33
CA GLY A 30 15.87 -15.39 -7.49
C GLY A 30 15.37 -14.70 -8.77
N GLN A 31 14.06 -14.72 -9.01
CA GLN A 31 13.46 -14.02 -10.16
C GLN A 31 13.48 -12.49 -10.00
N MET A 32 13.13 -11.94 -8.83
CA MET A 32 13.19 -10.49 -8.57
C MET A 32 14.60 -9.92 -8.68
N ALA A 33 15.61 -10.67 -8.24
CA ALA A 33 17.01 -10.28 -8.41
C ALA A 33 17.44 -10.26 -9.89
N GLN A 34 16.79 -11.05 -10.75
CA GLN A 34 17.04 -11.10 -12.18
C GLN A 34 16.17 -10.10 -12.98
N SER A 35 14.98 -9.75 -12.46
CA SER A 35 14.04 -8.79 -13.05
C SER A 35 14.13 -7.41 -12.40
N ALA A 36 15.35 -6.87 -12.26
CA ALA A 36 15.51 -5.44 -11.98
C ALA A 36 14.73 -4.63 -13.04
N PRO A 37 13.83 -3.70 -12.64
CA PRO A 37 13.02 -2.99 -13.60
C PRO A 37 13.91 -2.13 -14.49
N LEU A 38 13.80 -2.34 -15.80
CA LEU A 38 14.33 -1.43 -16.81
C LEU A 38 13.61 -0.09 -16.61
N GLN A 39 14.31 0.90 -16.05
CA GLN A 39 13.81 2.27 -16.02
C GLN A 39 13.68 2.79 -17.46
N PRO A 40 12.52 3.31 -17.89
CA PRO A 40 12.47 4.08 -19.13
C PRO A 40 13.12 5.44 -18.86
N SER A 41 14.35 5.62 -19.36
CA SER A 41 15.04 6.90 -19.36
C SER A 41 14.33 7.87 -20.32
N PHE A 42 13.54 8.80 -19.79
CA PHE A 42 12.99 9.92 -20.56
C PHE A 42 13.92 11.13 -20.45
N HIS A 43 15.11 11.05 -21.07
CA HIS A 43 15.91 12.24 -21.34
C HIS A 43 15.51 12.86 -22.68
N LYS A 44 14.80 13.99 -22.60
CA LYS A 44 14.54 14.89 -23.72
C LYS A 44 15.86 15.59 -24.09
N GLY A 45 16.55 15.10 -25.13
CA GLY A 45 17.78 15.72 -25.63
C GLY A 45 18.08 15.34 -27.07
N LYS A 46 18.01 16.31 -27.99
CA LYS A 46 18.39 16.21 -29.40
C LYS A 46 19.88 15.82 -29.53
N GLY A 47 20.20 14.78 -30.29
CA GLY A 47 21.58 14.48 -30.69
C GLY A 47 21.69 13.27 -31.60
N LYS A 48 22.20 13.48 -32.82
CA LYS A 48 22.51 12.43 -33.80
C LYS A 48 23.65 11.54 -33.28
N GLY A 49 23.43 10.23 -33.28
CA GLY A 49 24.46 9.19 -33.29
C GLY A 49 25.19 8.92 -31.97
N HIS A 50 24.71 7.94 -31.20
CA HIS A 50 25.57 7.20 -30.26
C HIS A 50 24.93 5.87 -29.86
N ASN A 51 25.77 4.84 -29.69
CA ASN A 51 25.40 3.51 -29.18
C ASN A 51 24.55 3.62 -27.91
N PRO A 52 23.51 2.77 -27.72
CA PRO A 52 22.78 2.73 -26.46
C PRO A 52 23.75 2.33 -25.34
N ALA A 53 23.99 3.26 -24.41
CA ALA A 53 24.71 2.97 -23.18
C ALA A 53 23.96 1.89 -22.38
N PRO A 54 24.67 0.97 -21.70
CA PRO A 54 24.04 -0.07 -20.91
C PRO A 54 23.20 0.56 -19.79
N ALA A 55 21.95 0.12 -19.70
CA ALA A 55 21.01 0.52 -18.66
C ALA A 55 21.63 0.29 -17.28
N GLN A 56 21.68 1.35 -16.47
CA GLN A 56 22.17 1.25 -15.10
C GLN A 56 21.15 0.46 -14.26
N PRO A 57 21.60 -0.51 -13.43
CA PRO A 57 20.71 -1.30 -12.60
C PRO A 57 19.95 -0.41 -11.62
N ALA A 58 18.65 -0.68 -11.45
CA ALA A 58 17.83 -0.05 -10.44
C ALA A 58 18.51 -0.17 -9.07
N GLN A 59 18.71 0.96 -8.40
CA GLN A 59 19.35 1.01 -7.09
C GLN A 59 18.52 0.19 -6.08
N ASN A 60 19.09 -0.95 -5.69
CA ASN A 60 18.73 -1.81 -4.55
C ASN A 60 17.31 -2.42 -4.53
N PRO A 61 17.03 -3.47 -5.35
CA PRO A 61 15.84 -4.33 -5.17
C PRO A 61 15.73 -4.94 -3.76
N GLN A 62 16.83 -4.99 -3.02
CA GLN A 62 16.91 -5.41 -1.62
C GLN A 62 16.02 -4.56 -0.70
N PHE A 63 15.99 -3.23 -0.91
CA PHE A 63 15.29 -2.29 -0.05
C PHE A 63 13.77 -2.52 -0.07
N GLY A 64 13.19 -2.77 -1.25
CA GLY A 64 11.75 -3.05 -1.37
C GLY A 64 11.34 -4.31 -0.59
N THR A 65 12.15 -5.36 -0.64
CA THR A 65 11.86 -6.62 0.07
C THR A 65 12.06 -6.53 1.58
N GLU A 66 13.07 -5.79 2.04
CA GLU A 66 13.31 -5.55 3.47
C GLU A 66 12.30 -4.58 4.06
N PHE A 67 11.86 -3.59 3.29
CA PHE A 67 10.80 -2.70 3.71
C PHE A 67 9.47 -3.44 3.88
N LEU A 68 9.12 -4.28 2.90
CA LEU A 68 7.90 -5.09 2.95
C LEU A 68 7.86 -6.04 4.15
N SER A 69 8.99 -6.49 4.70
CA SER A 69 9.03 -7.33 5.90
C SER A 69 8.89 -6.55 7.22
N LEU A 70 9.16 -5.23 7.21
CA LEU A 70 8.96 -4.33 8.35
C LEU A 70 7.51 -3.84 8.47
N LEU A 71 6.74 -3.99 7.39
CA LEU A 71 5.36 -3.56 7.35
C LEU A 71 4.48 -4.40 8.28
N PRO A 72 3.59 -3.75 9.07
CA PRO A 72 2.66 -4.47 9.92
C PRO A 72 1.88 -5.50 9.11
N HIS A 73 1.73 -6.70 9.65
CA HIS A 73 0.86 -7.76 9.13
C HIS A 73 -0.62 -7.35 9.30
N ALA A 74 -1.05 -6.34 8.54
CA ALA A 74 -2.38 -5.78 8.64
C ALA A 74 -3.27 -6.41 7.57
N VAL A 75 -4.36 -7.02 8.00
CA VAL A 75 -5.48 -7.31 7.10
C VAL A 75 -6.14 -5.98 6.80
N GLN A 76 -6.29 -5.65 5.54
CA GLN A 76 -6.91 -4.41 5.10
C GLN A 76 -8.30 -4.71 4.60
N ALA A 77 -9.25 -3.87 4.97
CA ALA A 77 -10.60 -3.93 4.45
C ALA A 77 -11.03 -2.60 3.87
N LYS A 78 -11.67 -2.68 2.71
CA LYS A 78 -12.26 -1.56 2.02
C LYS A 78 -13.73 -1.83 1.77
N LEU A 79 -14.60 -0.95 2.22
CA LEU A 79 -16.02 -0.98 1.89
C LEU A 79 -16.29 0.03 0.77
N LEU A 80 -16.69 -0.47 -0.40
CA LEU A 80 -17.09 0.34 -1.52
C LEU A 80 -18.59 0.62 -1.44
N THR A 81 -18.94 1.84 -1.06
CA THR A 81 -20.32 2.32 -1.04
C THR A 81 -20.61 3.15 -2.30
N THR A 82 -21.86 3.56 -2.49
CA THR A 82 -22.26 4.39 -3.64
C THR A 82 -21.66 5.79 -3.60
N ASP A 83 -21.55 6.39 -2.41
CA ASP A 83 -21.19 7.80 -2.27
C ASP A 83 -19.75 8.01 -1.78
N CYS A 84 -19.22 7.05 -1.03
CA CYS A 84 -17.88 7.13 -0.46
C CYS A 84 -17.23 5.75 -0.30
N ASN A 85 -15.91 5.73 -0.15
CA ASN A 85 -15.17 4.51 0.16
C ASN A 85 -14.69 4.59 1.61
N LEU A 86 -14.89 3.51 2.36
CA LEU A 86 -14.38 3.37 3.72
C LEU A 86 -13.17 2.44 3.70
N TRP A 87 -12.14 2.76 4.47
CA TRP A 87 -10.93 1.97 4.60
C TRP A 87 -10.61 1.74 6.07
N CYS A 88 -10.15 0.53 6.38
CA CYS A 88 -9.72 0.17 7.72
C CYS A 88 -8.67 -0.95 7.71
N THR A 89 -8.03 -1.12 8.86
CA THR A 89 -7.25 -2.32 9.18
C THR A 89 -8.04 -3.21 10.13
N LEU A 90 -7.96 -4.52 9.93
CA LEU A 90 -8.62 -5.54 10.73
C LEU A 90 -7.57 -6.30 11.52
N ASN A 91 -7.90 -6.60 12.77
CA ASN A 91 -7.13 -7.55 13.57
C ASN A 91 -7.58 -8.98 13.20
N GLU A 92 -6.63 -9.87 12.94
CA GLU A 92 -6.89 -11.27 12.62
C GLU A 92 -7.66 -11.97 13.75
N ASP A 93 -7.33 -11.68 15.01
CA ASP A 93 -8.00 -12.28 16.18
C ASP A 93 -9.48 -11.86 16.30
N GLY A 94 -9.85 -10.74 15.65
CA GLY A 94 -11.23 -10.25 15.58
C GLY A 94 -12.05 -10.87 14.45
N LEU A 95 -11.43 -11.65 13.57
CA LEU A 95 -12.12 -12.28 12.44
C LEU A 95 -12.65 -13.68 12.83
N VAL A 96 -13.92 -13.93 12.52
CA VAL A 96 -14.53 -15.27 12.70
C VAL A 96 -13.94 -16.29 11.72
N VAL A 97 -13.53 -15.83 10.54
CA VAL A 97 -12.90 -16.64 9.49
C VAL A 97 -11.58 -16.00 9.17
N SER A 98 -10.50 -16.79 9.12
CA SER A 98 -9.17 -16.27 8.80
C SER A 98 -9.20 -15.50 7.48
N SER A 99 -8.39 -14.44 7.37
CA SER A 99 -8.28 -13.67 6.13
C SER A 99 -7.81 -14.54 4.95
N SER A 100 -6.98 -15.55 5.23
CA SER A 100 -6.50 -16.52 4.23
C SER A 100 -7.63 -17.39 3.70
N ASP A 101 -8.53 -17.87 4.56
CA ASP A 101 -9.71 -18.64 4.14
C ASP A 101 -10.70 -17.77 3.37
N LEU A 102 -10.91 -16.53 3.78
CA LEU A 102 -11.74 -15.57 3.04
C LEU A 102 -11.16 -15.35 1.64
N PHE A 103 -9.85 -15.15 1.54
CA PHE A 103 -9.17 -14.99 0.27
C PHE A 103 -9.27 -16.24 -0.61
N LEU A 104 -9.11 -17.45 -0.06
CA LEU A 104 -9.25 -18.69 -0.83
C LEU A 104 -10.69 -18.92 -1.33
N LYS A 105 -11.70 -18.54 -0.54
CA LYS A 105 -13.12 -18.74 -0.89
C LYS A 105 -13.65 -17.69 -1.85
N HIS A 106 -13.17 -16.46 -1.74
CA HIS A 106 -13.80 -15.31 -2.38
C HIS A 106 -12.83 -14.43 -3.19
N GLY A 107 -11.52 -14.70 -3.11
CA GLY A 107 -10.51 -13.78 -3.64
C GLY A 107 -10.47 -12.48 -2.83
N VAL A 108 -10.19 -11.37 -3.52
CA VAL A 108 -10.11 -10.04 -2.88
C VAL A 108 -11.51 -9.50 -2.53
N ARG A 109 -12.52 -9.78 -3.35
CA ARG A 109 -13.88 -9.24 -3.17
C ARG A 109 -14.79 -10.27 -2.54
N VAL A 110 -15.27 -9.98 -1.34
CA VAL A 110 -16.20 -10.86 -0.62
C VAL A 110 -17.62 -10.60 -1.14
N PRO A 111 -18.28 -11.58 -1.75
CA PRO A 111 -19.58 -11.37 -2.39
C PRO A 111 -20.68 -11.06 -1.37
N GLY A 112 -21.66 -10.27 -1.81
CA GLY A 112 -22.81 -9.83 -1.02
C GLY A 112 -22.74 -8.36 -0.63
N GLU A 113 -23.84 -7.87 -0.05
CA GLU A 113 -23.87 -6.54 0.56
C GLU A 113 -23.45 -6.65 2.02
N TRP A 114 -22.40 -5.90 2.35
CA TRP A 114 -21.80 -5.85 3.67
C TRP A 114 -22.04 -4.51 4.32
N HIS A 115 -22.20 -4.53 5.64
CA HIS A 115 -22.37 -3.37 6.47
C HIS A 115 -21.19 -3.25 7.42
N MET A 116 -20.69 -2.02 7.58
CA MET A 116 -19.59 -1.70 8.49
C MET A 116 -20.06 -0.60 9.43
N LEU A 117 -20.17 -0.94 10.72
CA LEU A 117 -20.36 0.00 11.80
C LEU A 117 -19.01 0.28 12.45
N GLY A 118 -18.63 1.54 12.55
CA GLY A 118 -17.36 1.91 13.16
C GLY A 118 -17.27 3.37 13.54
N VAL A 119 -16.11 3.76 14.06
CA VAL A 119 -15.81 5.13 14.45
C VAL A 119 -15.01 5.80 13.33
N LEU A 120 -15.50 6.93 12.83
CA LEU A 120 -14.78 7.74 11.86
C LEU A 120 -13.54 8.38 12.51
N ASP A 121 -12.36 7.96 12.05
CA ASP A 121 -11.07 8.42 12.55
C ASP A 121 -10.34 9.33 11.56
N ALA A 122 -10.46 9.13 10.23
CA ALA A 122 -9.79 9.97 9.24
C ALA A 122 -10.72 10.48 8.14
N MET A 123 -10.64 11.78 7.87
CA MET A 123 -11.30 12.42 6.73
C MET A 123 -10.47 12.29 5.46
N PRO A 124 -11.09 12.24 4.27
CA PRO A 124 -10.36 12.29 3.01
C PRO A 124 -9.57 13.60 2.91
N SER A 125 -8.30 13.48 2.50
CA SER A 125 -7.35 14.57 2.26
C SER A 125 -7.45 15.12 0.83
N ALA A 126 -7.94 14.31 -0.12
CA ALA A 126 -8.10 14.69 -1.51
C ALA A 126 -9.55 14.47 -1.97
N LYS A 127 -9.98 15.27 -2.95
CA LYS A 127 -11.27 15.10 -3.63
C LYS A 127 -11.02 14.50 -5.02
N GLY A 128 -11.62 13.34 -5.28
CA GLY A 128 -11.56 12.68 -6.58
C GLY A 128 -10.78 11.38 -6.57
N ASP A 129 -10.70 10.75 -7.74
CA ASP A 129 -9.92 9.54 -7.92
C ASP A 129 -8.44 9.93 -8.06
N GLU A 130 -7.59 9.34 -7.22
CA GLU A 130 -6.14 9.56 -7.29
C GLU A 130 -5.57 8.83 -8.49
N ASP A 131 -4.71 9.50 -9.26
CA ASP A 131 -3.93 8.85 -10.31
C ASP A 131 -2.80 8.02 -9.65
N PRO A 132 -2.82 6.68 -9.76
CA PRO A 132 -1.79 5.83 -9.17
C PRO A 132 -0.38 6.18 -9.65
N ASN A 133 -0.23 6.70 -10.87
CA ASN A 133 1.07 7.09 -11.41
C ASN A 133 1.64 8.32 -10.72
N GLN A 134 0.78 9.26 -10.31
CA GLN A 134 1.17 10.46 -9.57
C GLN A 134 1.57 10.09 -8.15
N VAL A 135 0.77 9.27 -7.46
CA VAL A 135 1.10 8.78 -6.11
C VAL A 135 2.41 7.98 -6.13
N PHE A 136 2.63 7.16 -7.16
CA PHE A 136 3.89 6.42 -7.33
C PHE A 136 5.07 7.37 -7.58
N ALA A 137 4.93 8.37 -8.44
CA ALA A 137 5.99 9.35 -8.73
C ALA A 137 6.33 10.21 -7.49
N GLU A 138 5.33 10.62 -6.71
CA GLU A 138 5.52 11.31 -5.43
C GLU A 138 6.22 10.42 -4.42
N ALA A 139 5.78 9.17 -4.24
CA ALA A 139 6.46 8.22 -3.36
C ALA A 139 7.90 7.94 -3.83
N GLN A 140 8.13 7.81 -5.14
CA GLN A 140 9.46 7.58 -5.70
C GLN A 140 10.38 8.79 -5.54
N SER A 141 9.86 10.01 -5.68
CA SER A 141 10.63 11.24 -5.45
C SER A 141 10.89 11.52 -3.98
N ALA A 142 10.04 11.00 -3.08
CA ALA A 142 10.26 11.03 -1.64
C ALA A 142 11.35 10.06 -1.16
N ILE A 143 11.72 9.06 -1.98
CA ILE A 143 12.91 8.23 -1.75
C ILE A 143 14.13 9.10 -2.04
N PRO A 144 14.93 9.51 -1.04
CA PRO A 144 16.12 10.29 -1.29
C PRO A 144 17.09 9.42 -2.10
N GLY A 145 17.38 9.85 -3.33
CA GLY A 145 18.50 9.31 -4.10
C GLY A 145 19.78 9.46 -3.27
N GLU A 146 20.50 8.35 -3.10
CA GLU A 146 21.66 8.25 -2.20
C GLU A 146 21.37 8.55 -0.72
N GLY A 147 20.63 7.63 -0.09
CA GLY A 147 20.77 7.42 1.36
C GLY A 147 19.48 7.58 2.15
N PHE A 148 18.56 6.63 1.96
CA PHE A 148 17.67 6.26 3.04
C PHE A 148 18.54 5.80 4.24
N GLY A 149 18.59 6.59 5.32
CA GLY A 149 19.55 6.37 6.42
C GLY A 149 20.88 7.12 6.30
N SER A 150 21.03 8.06 5.34
CA SER A 150 22.21 8.92 5.28
C SER A 150 22.42 9.59 6.65
N ILE A 151 23.65 9.52 7.15
CA ILE A 151 24.07 10.20 8.38
C ILE A 151 23.65 11.67 8.34
N PHE A 152 23.62 12.29 7.15
CA PHE A 152 23.16 13.67 6.99
C PHE A 152 21.69 13.87 7.38
N THR A 153 20.77 13.00 6.96
CA THR A 153 19.34 13.04 7.31
C THR A 153 19.12 12.77 8.80
N ILE A 154 19.89 11.81 9.36
CA ILE A 154 19.85 11.50 10.80
C ILE A 154 20.39 12.66 11.64
N VAL A 155 21.43 13.34 11.17
CA VAL A 155 22.05 14.49 11.88
C VAL A 155 21.19 15.75 11.80
N THR A 156 20.46 15.98 10.70
CA THR A 156 19.66 17.20 10.50
C THR A 156 18.20 17.08 10.95
N GLN A 157 17.55 15.94 10.77
CA GLN A 157 16.14 15.73 11.11
C GLN A 157 15.91 14.62 12.16
N GLY A 158 16.97 13.97 12.65
CA GLY A 158 16.85 12.87 13.60
C GLY A 158 16.10 11.67 13.01
N MET A 159 15.59 10.80 13.88
CA MET A 159 14.75 9.67 13.46
C MET A 159 13.41 10.08 12.84
N GLY A 160 12.96 11.33 13.07
CA GLY A 160 11.73 11.86 12.48
C GLY A 160 11.82 11.98 10.95
N GLY A 161 12.94 12.47 10.42
CA GLY A 161 13.15 12.55 8.97
C GLY A 161 13.19 11.18 8.27
N LEU A 162 13.62 10.13 8.97
CA LEU A 162 13.53 8.75 8.46
C LEU A 162 12.08 8.27 8.38
N ILE A 163 11.27 8.58 9.39
CA ILE A 163 9.84 8.24 9.41
C ILE A 163 9.11 8.99 8.30
N ASP A 164 9.34 10.29 8.17
CA ASP A 164 8.70 11.12 7.14
C ASP A 164 9.04 10.65 5.72
N GLY A 165 10.24 10.09 5.50
CA GLY A 165 10.64 9.50 4.23
C GLY A 165 9.93 8.18 3.89
N ILE A 166 9.55 7.35 4.87
CA ILE A 166 8.85 6.06 4.60
C ILE A 166 7.35 6.18 4.53
N VAL A 167 6.77 7.22 5.12
CA VAL A 167 5.31 7.38 5.21
C VAL A 167 4.65 7.36 3.83
N PRO A 168 5.14 8.11 2.81
CA PRO A 168 4.55 8.07 1.47
C PRO A 168 4.57 6.68 0.84
N PHE A 169 5.66 5.94 1.01
CA PHE A 169 5.79 4.59 0.47
C PHE A 169 4.91 3.58 1.22
N THR A 170 4.83 3.70 2.54
CA THR A 170 3.90 2.92 3.37
C THR A 170 2.46 3.19 2.93
N ARG A 171 2.11 4.45 2.64
CA ARG A 171 0.77 4.82 2.16
C ARG A 171 0.49 4.32 0.75
N LEU A 172 1.48 4.33 -0.14
CA LEU A 172 1.33 3.77 -1.47
C LEU A 172 1.05 2.25 -1.43
N LEU A 173 1.79 1.52 -0.59
CA LEU A 173 1.69 0.06 -0.53
C LEU A 173 0.53 -0.42 0.32
N LEU A 174 0.31 0.24 1.45
CA LEU A 174 -0.60 -0.19 2.51
C LEU A 174 -1.64 0.85 2.89
N GLY A 175 -1.56 2.05 2.35
CA GLY A 175 -2.36 3.16 2.83
C GLY A 175 -3.78 3.10 2.33
N ARG A 176 -4.62 3.75 3.14
CA ARG A 176 -5.83 4.40 2.70
C ARG A 176 -5.51 5.40 1.58
N ARG A 177 -6.29 5.40 0.51
CA ARG A 177 -6.25 6.47 -0.53
C ARG A 177 -6.66 7.81 0.07
N ASP A 178 -6.15 8.94 -0.42
CA ASP A 178 -6.52 10.24 0.17
C ASP A 178 -8.00 10.60 -0.04
N SER A 179 -8.71 9.91 -0.94
CA SER A 179 -10.16 10.07 -1.15
C SER A 179 -11.04 9.15 -0.29
N GLU A 180 -10.46 8.22 0.45
CA GLU A 180 -11.17 7.27 1.31
C GLU A 180 -11.38 7.83 2.72
N TYR A 181 -12.42 7.42 3.41
CA TYR A 181 -12.60 7.71 4.84
C TYR A 181 -11.91 6.62 5.67
N GLY A 182 -11.17 7.01 6.70
CA GLY A 182 -10.62 6.08 7.68
C GLY A 182 -11.65 5.77 8.77
N ILE A 183 -11.86 4.49 9.01
CA ILE A 183 -12.79 4.01 10.03
C ILE A 183 -12.11 2.96 10.91
N THR A 184 -12.35 3.04 12.21
CA THR A 184 -12.05 1.98 13.16
C THR A 184 -13.29 1.09 13.26
N PRO A 185 -13.30 -0.12 12.67
CA PRO A 185 -14.48 -0.95 12.58
C PRO A 185 -14.80 -1.56 13.94
N LEU A 186 -16.06 -1.46 14.36
CA LEU A 186 -16.60 -2.12 15.54
C LEU A 186 -17.33 -3.42 15.17
N LEU A 187 -18.01 -3.40 14.02
CA LEU A 187 -18.73 -4.57 13.51
C LEU A 187 -18.74 -4.55 11.98
N ILE A 188 -18.41 -5.69 11.37
CA ILE A 188 -18.59 -5.94 9.94
C ILE A 188 -19.50 -7.15 9.81
N PHE A 189 -20.62 -6.99 9.12
CA PHE A 189 -21.62 -8.05 9.02
C PHE A 189 -22.36 -7.97 7.68
N ARG A 190 -22.99 -9.08 7.31
CA ARG A 190 -23.92 -9.15 6.19
C ARG A 190 -25.27 -9.65 6.67
N LYS A 191 -26.35 -9.14 6.11
CA LYS A 191 -27.68 -9.70 6.32
C LYS A 191 -27.84 -10.93 5.41
N ILE A 192 -28.24 -12.06 5.99
CA ILE A 192 -28.71 -13.20 5.20
C ILE A 192 -30.22 -13.01 5.03
N SER A 193 -30.68 -12.98 3.77
CA SER A 193 -32.09 -12.87 3.42
C SER A 193 -32.54 -14.16 2.76
#